data_AF-A0A0Q9XEY2-F1
#
_entry.id   AF-A0A0Q9XEY2-F1
#
_cell.length_a   1.000
_cell.length_b   1.000
_cell.length_c   1.000
_cell.angle_alpha   90.00
_cell.angle_beta   90.00
_cell.angle_gamma   90.00
#
_symmetry.space_group_name_H-M   'P 1'
#
loop_
_entity.id
_entity.type
_entity.pdbx_description
1 polymer ?
#
loop_
_entity_poly.entity_id
_entity_poly.type
_entity_poly.pdbx_seq_one_letter_code
_entity_poly.pdbx_strand_id
1 'polypeptide(L)'
;MDIYYILVIIIGFSVCKADSNITCGCLMYAEEWESENTCDCSNQTSNDFKCLSELKLNILKLQKKKYGSPPSAMLQDDFSNLTYIDLSYNEITELPDDWVRHFPSLRKINLDHNRLPNALELIEKYPNIKITVHDNPIICDCEHCSKQILYIANNHNQTIMCSNDESKPISYYTYCVANCSLPDNTDKFSEFWLVLTVIMLIVIVIVIVKYIRVIRLALPPYTQSQS
;
A
#
# COMPACT_ATOMS: atom_id res chain seq x y z
N MET A 1 44.40 15.92 35.41
CA MET A 1 43.59 16.89 34.62
C MET A 1 44.24 16.91 33.26
N ASP A 2 43.89 15.89 32.48
CA ASP A 2 44.72 15.38 31.41
C ASP A 2 44.23 15.85 30.06
N ILE A 3 45.19 16.23 29.24
CA ILE A 3 45.10 16.82 27.89
C ILE A 3 44.18 16.05 26.93
N TYR A 4 43.80 14.81 27.28
CA TYR A 4 42.84 13.97 26.57
C TYR A 4 41.41 14.52 26.52
N TYR A 5 40.97 15.28 27.54
CA TYR A 5 39.59 15.80 27.59
C TYR A 5 39.32 16.98 26.65
N ILE A 6 40.37 17.68 26.17
CA ILE A 6 40.20 18.83 25.28
C ILE A 6 40.06 18.41 23.81
N LEU A 7 40.53 17.20 23.44
CA LEU A 7 40.52 16.73 22.05
C LEU A 7 39.19 16.07 21.60
N VAL A 8 38.33 15.63 22.53
CA VAL A 8 37.03 15.04 22.18
C VAL A 8 35.98 16.11 21.81
N ILE A 9 36.26 17.39 22.04
CA ILE A 9 35.32 18.50 21.72
C ILE A 9 35.42 18.92 20.23
N ILE A 10 36.44 18.47 19.48
CA ILE A 10 36.71 18.96 18.11
C ILE A 10 36.21 18.01 16.99
N ILE A 11 35.77 16.80 17.32
CA ILE A 11 35.10 15.92 16.36
C ILE A 11 33.66 15.75 16.85
N GLY A 12 32.70 16.32 16.13
CA GLY A 12 31.28 16.39 16.48
C GLY A 12 30.56 15.04 16.54
N PHE A 13 30.99 14.16 17.44
CA PHE A 13 30.17 13.07 17.92
C PHE A 13 29.39 13.58 19.12
N SER A 14 28.20 14.12 18.85
CA SER A 14 27.13 14.08 19.82
C SER A 14 27.00 12.64 20.28
N VAL A 15 27.41 12.35 21.51
CA VAL A 15 26.98 11.13 22.19
C VAL A 15 25.48 11.28 22.36
N CYS A 16 24.70 10.73 21.43
CA CYS A 16 23.25 10.67 21.58
C CYS A 16 22.94 9.79 22.78
N LYS A 17 22.57 10.44 23.89
CA LYS A 17 21.84 9.80 24.96
C LYS A 17 20.43 9.54 24.42
N ALA A 18 20.17 8.32 23.97
CA ALA A 18 18.83 7.89 23.58
C ALA A 18 18.00 7.65 24.86
N ASP A 19 17.45 8.73 25.42
CA ASP A 19 16.39 8.61 26.42
C ASP A 19 15.11 8.14 25.70
N SER A 20 14.80 6.86 25.86
CA SER A 20 13.55 6.25 25.44
C SER A 20 12.42 6.79 26.32
N ASN A 21 11.61 7.71 25.79
CA ASN A 21 10.43 8.19 26.51
C ASN A 21 9.33 7.12 26.44
N ILE A 22 9.24 6.30 27.50
CA ILE A 22 8.11 5.40 27.70
C ILE A 22 6.87 6.25 28.02
N THR A 23 5.88 6.21 27.13
CA THR A 23 4.61 6.96 27.24
C THR A 23 3.45 6.01 26.98
N CYS A 24 2.39 6.06 27.81
CA CYS A 24 1.26 5.13 27.74
C CYS A 24 1.65 3.63 27.77
N GLY A 25 2.80 3.31 28.37
CA GLY A 25 3.36 1.95 28.40
C GLY A 25 4.13 1.55 27.13
N CYS A 26 4.30 2.46 26.16
CA CYS A 26 4.96 2.19 24.88
C CYS A 26 6.17 3.09 24.66
N LEU A 27 7.13 2.62 23.87
CA LEU A 27 8.28 3.42 23.47
C LEU A 27 7.83 4.45 22.43
N MET A 28 7.97 5.74 22.74
CA MET A 28 7.61 6.81 21.82
C MET A 28 8.85 7.40 21.17
N TYR A 29 8.82 7.55 19.86
CA TYR A 29 9.87 8.20 19.08
C TYR A 29 9.31 8.74 17.75
N ALA A 30 10.04 9.65 17.12
CA ALA A 30 9.79 10.06 15.73
C ALA A 30 10.79 9.34 14.83
N GLU A 31 10.33 8.78 13.71
CA GLU A 31 11.25 8.20 12.73
C GLU A 31 12.02 9.33 12.00
N GLU A 32 13.33 9.17 11.78
CA GLU A 32 14.24 10.26 11.36
C GLU A 32 13.88 10.91 10.01
N TRP A 33 13.00 10.30 9.21
CA TRP A 33 12.74 10.69 7.82
C TRP A 33 11.30 11.15 7.57
N GLU A 34 10.41 10.98 8.53
CA GLU A 34 9.03 11.44 8.46
C GLU A 34 8.65 11.94 9.85
N SER A 35 8.02 13.12 9.94
CA SER A 35 7.51 13.66 11.20
C SER A 35 6.28 12.87 11.69
N GLU A 36 6.38 11.54 11.71
CA GLU A 36 5.36 10.60 12.10
C GLU A 36 5.61 10.18 13.55
N ASN A 37 4.62 10.47 14.39
CA ASN A 37 4.66 10.06 15.79
C ASN A 37 4.47 8.54 15.86
N THR A 38 5.53 7.85 16.29
CA THR A 38 5.57 6.40 16.41
C THR A 38 5.50 5.98 17.87
N CYS A 39 4.53 5.13 18.18
CA CYS A 39 4.51 4.39 19.44
C CYS A 39 4.74 2.91 19.17
N ASP A 40 5.83 2.38 19.72
CA ASP A 40 6.16 0.96 19.69
C ASP A 40 5.88 0.29 21.03
N CYS A 41 4.82 -0.50 21.06
CA CYS A 41 4.38 -1.25 22.22
C CYS A 41 4.89 -2.69 22.21
N SER A 42 5.57 -3.15 21.16
CA SER A 42 5.68 -4.56 20.79
C SER A 42 6.37 -5.45 21.84
N ASN A 43 7.44 -4.94 22.47
CA ASN A 43 8.14 -5.66 23.55
C ASN A 43 7.75 -5.17 24.96
N GLN A 44 6.61 -4.48 25.09
CA GLN A 44 6.18 -3.90 26.36
C GLN A 44 5.17 -4.81 27.08
N THR A 45 5.17 -4.80 28.41
CA THR A 45 4.27 -5.66 29.21
C THR A 45 2.87 -5.07 29.40
N SER A 46 2.71 -3.77 29.16
CA SER A 46 1.43 -3.07 29.27
C SER A 46 1.35 -1.97 28.21
N ASN A 47 0.14 -1.62 27.80
CA ASN A 47 -0.15 -0.50 26.91
C ASN A 47 -1.53 0.06 27.25
N ASP A 48 -1.62 1.37 27.43
CA ASP A 48 -2.87 2.08 27.73
C ASP A 48 -3.44 2.66 26.43
N PHE A 49 -4.39 1.95 25.82
CA PHE A 49 -5.00 2.37 24.56
C PHE A 49 -5.75 3.70 24.65
N LYS A 50 -6.32 4.01 25.81
CA LYS A 50 -7.01 5.28 26.03
C LYS A 50 -6.00 6.42 25.97
N CYS A 51 -4.91 6.30 26.71
CA CYS A 51 -3.79 7.25 26.66
C CYS A 51 -3.19 7.35 25.24
N LEU A 52 -3.00 6.23 24.54
CA LEU A 52 -2.44 6.22 23.17
C LEU A 52 -3.33 6.97 22.16
N SER A 53 -4.66 6.88 22.30
CA SER A 53 -5.61 7.59 21.43
C SER A 53 -5.46 9.12 21.52
N GLU A 54 -5.07 9.64 22.68
CA GLU A 54 -4.88 11.08 22.91
C GLU A 54 -3.61 11.63 22.28
N LEU A 55 -2.64 10.77 21.94
CA LEU A 55 -1.33 11.16 21.41
C LEU A 55 -1.32 11.49 19.91
N LYS A 56 -2.45 11.31 19.20
CA LYS A 56 -2.57 11.57 17.75
C LYS A 56 -1.44 10.92 16.94
N LEU A 57 -1.29 9.62 17.13
CA LEU A 57 -0.23 8.81 16.54
C LEU A 57 -0.43 8.65 15.03
N ASN A 58 0.69 8.51 14.31
CA ASN A 58 0.71 8.11 12.89
C ASN A 58 0.99 6.60 12.78
N ILE A 59 1.96 6.12 13.57
CA ILE A 59 2.40 4.74 13.57
C ILE A 59 2.16 4.12 14.94
N LEU A 60 1.50 2.96 14.96
CA LEU A 60 1.32 2.14 16.15
C LEU A 60 1.83 0.72 15.89
N LYS A 61 2.83 0.28 16.67
CA LYS A 61 3.39 -1.07 16.59
C LYS A 61 2.96 -1.90 17.80
N LEU A 62 2.34 -3.04 17.53
CA LEU A 62 1.71 -3.95 18.49
C LEU A 62 2.16 -5.40 18.25
N GLN A 63 3.40 -5.59 17.81
CA GLN A 63 3.91 -6.92 17.44
C GLN A 63 4.11 -7.78 18.69
N LYS A 64 4.09 -9.12 18.55
CA LYS A 64 4.48 -10.06 19.63
C LYS A 64 3.65 -9.96 20.93
N LYS A 65 2.38 -9.56 20.82
CA LYS A 65 1.44 -9.40 21.94
C LYS A 65 0.51 -10.60 22.16
N LYS A 66 0.60 -11.62 21.31
CA LYS A 66 -0.27 -12.82 21.31
C LYS A 66 -1.75 -12.47 21.16
N TYR A 67 -2.07 -11.40 20.44
CA TYR A 67 -3.45 -11.04 20.15
C TYR A 67 -4.09 -12.10 19.23
N GLY A 68 -5.22 -12.68 19.65
CA GLY A 68 -6.05 -13.56 18.81
C GLY A 68 -7.00 -12.81 17.87
N SER A 69 -7.25 -11.55 18.20
CA SER A 69 -7.97 -10.57 17.39
C SER A 69 -7.39 -9.19 17.70
N PRO A 70 -7.55 -8.19 16.84
CA PRO A 70 -7.17 -6.82 17.18
C PRO A 70 -7.80 -6.36 18.51
N PRO A 71 -7.08 -5.61 19.37
CA PRO A 71 -7.61 -5.15 20.64
C PRO A 71 -8.88 -4.32 20.47
N SER A 72 -9.95 -4.68 21.17
CA SER A 72 -11.24 -4.00 21.06
C SER A 72 -11.19 -2.51 21.44
N ALA A 73 -10.26 -2.11 22.30
CA ALA A 73 -10.05 -0.70 22.66
C ALA A 73 -9.71 0.16 21.43
N MET A 74 -8.99 -0.41 20.44
CA MET A 74 -8.69 0.30 19.19
C MET A 74 -9.92 0.57 18.33
N LEU A 75 -11.04 -0.12 18.60
CA LEU A 75 -12.33 0.11 17.94
C LEU A 75 -13.23 1.08 18.72
N GLN A 76 -12.87 1.44 19.95
CA GLN A 76 -13.69 2.27 20.83
C GLN A 76 -13.17 3.71 20.91
N ASP A 77 -11.85 3.86 20.89
CA ASP A 77 -11.18 5.15 21.01
C ASP A 77 -10.80 5.75 19.64
N ASP A 78 -10.51 7.05 19.62
CA ASP A 78 -10.18 7.77 18.39
C ASP A 78 -8.74 7.54 17.95
N PHE A 79 -8.56 6.74 16.90
CA PHE A 79 -7.29 6.50 16.22
C PHE A 79 -7.28 7.04 14.78
N SER A 80 -8.04 8.11 14.52
CA SER A 80 -8.25 8.68 13.18
C SER A 80 -6.99 9.13 12.45
N ASN A 81 -5.89 9.40 13.16
CA ASN A 81 -4.62 9.83 12.57
C ASN A 81 -3.69 8.68 12.17
N LEU A 82 -4.00 7.43 12.56
CA LEU A 82 -3.14 6.30 12.25
C LEU A 82 -3.07 6.08 10.74
N THR A 83 -1.85 6.12 10.21
CA THR A 83 -1.51 5.83 8.81
C THR A 83 -0.92 4.43 8.66
N TYR A 84 -0.26 3.92 9.71
CA TYR A 84 0.32 2.59 9.75
C TYR A 84 0.07 1.87 11.08
N ILE A 85 -0.40 0.63 10.98
CA ILE A 85 -0.56 -0.28 12.12
C ILE A 85 0.26 -1.53 11.87
N ASP A 86 1.11 -1.89 12.83
CA ASP A 86 1.86 -3.14 12.81
C ASP A 86 1.31 -4.12 13.85
N LEU A 87 0.64 -5.17 13.36
CA LEU A 87 0.08 -6.28 14.15
C LEU A 87 0.79 -7.60 13.83
N SER A 88 1.97 -7.55 13.22
CA SER A 88 2.71 -8.76 12.86
C SER A 88 3.15 -9.57 14.09
N TYR A 89 3.43 -10.85 13.90
CA TYR A 89 3.85 -11.76 14.97
C TYR A 89 2.84 -11.84 16.13
N ASN A 90 1.55 -11.91 15.83
CA ASN A 90 0.49 -12.18 16.80
C ASN A 90 -0.16 -13.54 16.48
N GLU A 91 -1.34 -13.79 17.03
CA GLU A 91 -2.10 -15.03 16.81
C GLU A 91 -3.46 -14.72 16.15
N ILE A 92 -3.53 -13.63 15.38
CA ILE A 92 -4.79 -13.09 14.86
C ILE A 92 -5.38 -14.08 13.85
N THR A 93 -6.62 -14.49 14.08
CA THR A 93 -7.34 -15.41 13.18
C THR A 93 -8.30 -14.69 12.24
N GLU A 94 -8.74 -13.49 12.61
CA GLU A 94 -9.67 -12.67 11.84
C GLU A 94 -9.54 -11.18 12.19
N LEU A 95 -9.96 -10.32 11.27
CA LEU A 95 -10.22 -8.90 11.54
C LEU A 95 -11.73 -8.65 11.55
N PRO A 96 -12.25 -7.75 12.41
CA PRO A 96 -13.64 -7.34 12.35
C PRO A 96 -14.02 -6.75 10.98
N ASP A 97 -15.24 -7.04 10.51
CA ASP A 97 -15.71 -6.68 9.16
C ASP A 97 -15.62 -5.17 8.82
N ASP A 98 -15.72 -4.32 9.82
CA ASP A 98 -15.70 -2.87 9.69
C ASP A 98 -14.49 -2.24 10.41
N TRP A 99 -13.44 -3.02 10.71
CA TRP A 99 -12.23 -2.57 11.41
C TRP A 99 -11.68 -1.27 10.82
N VAL A 100 -11.55 -1.20 9.49
CA VAL A 100 -10.99 -0.05 8.76
C VAL A 100 -11.78 1.24 8.97
N ARG A 101 -13.10 1.19 9.27
CA ARG A 101 -13.90 2.39 9.52
C ARG A 101 -13.41 3.20 10.72
N HIS A 102 -12.72 2.55 11.66
CA HIS A 102 -12.17 3.17 12.86
C HIS A 102 -10.81 3.86 12.58
N PHE A 103 -10.21 3.62 11.41
CA PHE A 103 -8.92 4.17 11.01
C PHE A 103 -9.03 4.84 9.63
N PRO A 104 -9.76 5.96 9.51
CA PRO A 104 -10.03 6.63 8.23
C PRO A 104 -8.77 7.08 7.46
N SER A 105 -7.66 7.30 8.16
CA SER A 105 -6.38 7.71 7.55
C SER A 105 -5.44 6.53 7.24
N LEU A 106 -5.85 5.29 7.53
CA LEU A 106 -4.99 4.12 7.44
C LEU A 106 -4.58 3.85 5.99
N ARG A 107 -3.28 3.74 5.77
CA ARG A 107 -2.68 3.47 4.45
C ARG A 107 -2.04 2.09 4.39
N LYS A 108 -1.52 1.63 5.52
CA LYS A 108 -0.79 0.37 5.60
C LYS A 108 -1.15 -0.38 6.88
N ILE A 109 -1.26 -1.69 6.77
CA ILE A 109 -1.36 -2.59 7.92
C ILE A 109 -0.45 -3.78 7.68
N ASN A 110 0.30 -4.15 8.71
CA ASN A 110 1.13 -5.34 8.70
C ASN A 110 0.48 -6.44 9.54
N LEU A 111 0.10 -7.55 8.89
CA LEU A 111 -0.49 -8.75 9.50
C LEU A 111 0.41 -9.97 9.31
N ASP A 112 1.68 -9.78 8.97
CA ASP A 112 2.62 -10.88 8.75
C ASP A 112 2.75 -11.75 10.01
N HIS A 113 2.99 -13.06 9.84
CA HIS A 113 3.13 -14.01 10.95
C HIS A 113 1.92 -13.99 11.91
N ASN A 114 0.72 -14.19 11.35
CA ASN A 114 -0.53 -14.38 12.10
C ASN A 114 -1.17 -15.72 11.70
N ARG A 115 -2.46 -15.91 12.01
CA ARG A 115 -3.21 -17.14 11.74
C ARG A 115 -4.43 -16.89 10.87
N LEU A 116 -4.30 -16.02 9.86
CA LEU A 116 -5.39 -15.61 8.96
C LEU A 116 -5.51 -16.56 7.73
N PRO A 117 -6.44 -17.53 7.70
CA PRO A 117 -6.64 -18.37 6.52
C PRO A 117 -7.26 -17.61 5.35
N ASN A 118 -8.14 -16.64 5.65
CA ASN A 118 -8.90 -15.88 4.66
C ASN A 118 -8.27 -14.50 4.39
N ALA A 119 -6.95 -14.37 4.52
CA ALA A 119 -6.27 -13.07 4.39
C ALA A 119 -6.43 -12.45 2.99
N LEU A 120 -6.74 -13.27 1.97
CA LEU A 120 -7.01 -12.83 0.60
C LEU A 120 -8.29 -12.01 0.49
N GLU A 121 -9.35 -12.39 1.22
CA GLU A 121 -10.60 -11.63 1.29
C GLU A 121 -10.35 -10.20 1.80
N LEU A 122 -9.47 -10.05 2.80
CA LEU A 122 -9.11 -8.74 3.35
C LEU A 122 -8.45 -7.84 2.30
N ILE A 123 -7.55 -8.40 1.48
CA ILE A 123 -6.85 -7.66 0.42
C ILE A 123 -7.85 -7.18 -0.64
N GLU A 124 -8.80 -8.02 -1.04
CA GLU A 124 -9.84 -7.64 -2.02
C GLU A 124 -10.85 -6.65 -1.46
N LYS A 125 -11.22 -6.80 -0.19
CA LYS A 125 -12.18 -5.93 0.50
C LYS A 125 -11.64 -4.51 0.68
N TYR A 126 -10.33 -4.35 0.86
CA TYR A 126 -9.70 -3.05 1.13
C TYR A 126 -8.57 -2.71 0.12
N PRO A 127 -8.88 -2.51 -1.17
CA PRO A 127 -7.87 -2.40 -2.22
C PRO A 127 -6.99 -1.13 -2.11
N ASN A 128 -7.44 -0.12 -1.36
CA ASN A 128 -6.71 1.14 -1.15
C ASN A 128 -5.75 1.11 0.04
N ILE A 129 -5.73 0.01 0.80
CA ILE A 129 -4.85 -0.17 1.95
C ILE A 129 -3.80 -1.20 1.59
N LYS A 130 -2.54 -0.89 1.86
CA LYS A 130 -1.44 -1.85 1.72
C LYS A 130 -1.49 -2.82 2.90
N ILE A 131 -2.01 -4.03 2.65
CA ILE A 131 -2.10 -5.11 3.65
C ILE A 131 -0.97 -6.11 3.38
N THR A 132 -0.07 -6.32 4.34
CA THR A 132 0.93 -7.41 4.30
C THR A 132 0.44 -8.62 5.09
N VAL A 133 0.58 -9.83 4.53
CA VAL A 133 0.01 -11.08 5.07
C VAL A 133 0.98 -12.27 4.97
N HIS A 134 2.28 -12.00 4.94
CA HIS A 134 3.31 -13.04 4.88
C HIS A 134 3.18 -14.02 6.06
N ASP A 135 3.58 -15.28 5.87
CA ASP A 135 3.54 -16.30 6.92
C ASP A 135 2.20 -16.40 7.67
N ASN A 136 1.10 -16.37 6.91
CA ASN A 136 -0.23 -16.73 7.37
C ASN A 136 -0.66 -18.06 6.72
N PRO A 137 -1.53 -18.86 7.37
CA PRO A 137 -2.00 -20.15 6.86
C PRO A 137 -3.04 -19.98 5.75
N ILE A 138 -2.67 -19.30 4.66
CA ILE A 138 -3.59 -18.88 3.61
C ILE A 138 -4.06 -20.09 2.80
N ILE A 139 -5.38 -20.21 2.66
CA ILE A 139 -6.01 -21.25 1.84
C ILE A 139 -5.90 -20.84 0.38
N CYS A 140 -5.33 -21.72 -0.45
CA CYS A 140 -5.19 -21.51 -1.89
C CYS A 140 -6.21 -22.36 -2.64
N ASP A 141 -7.45 -21.89 -2.70
CA ASP A 141 -8.51 -22.45 -3.56
C ASP A 141 -8.57 -21.78 -4.94
N CYS A 142 -7.87 -20.64 -5.09
CA CYS A 142 -7.92 -19.76 -6.26
C CYS A 142 -9.31 -19.17 -6.54
N GLU A 143 -10.16 -19.04 -5.52
CA GLU A 143 -11.42 -18.30 -5.62
C GLU A 143 -11.15 -16.78 -5.68
N HIS A 144 -10.11 -16.32 -4.98
CA HIS A 144 -9.70 -14.91 -4.87
C HIS A 144 -8.66 -14.53 -5.96
N CYS A 145 -9.09 -14.60 -7.22
CA CYS A 145 -8.24 -14.42 -8.39
C CYS A 145 -8.27 -13.00 -8.98
N SER A 146 -7.90 -12.00 -8.18
CA SER A 146 -7.74 -10.62 -8.68
C SER A 146 -6.31 -10.32 -9.18
N LYS A 147 -6.20 -9.41 -10.15
CA LYS A 147 -4.89 -8.89 -10.63
C LYS A 147 -4.05 -8.32 -9.48
N GLN A 148 -4.72 -7.71 -8.51
CA GLN A 148 -4.09 -7.17 -7.31
C GLN A 148 -3.46 -8.27 -6.45
N ILE A 149 -4.22 -9.33 -6.12
CA ILE A 149 -3.68 -10.46 -5.36
C ILE A 149 -2.51 -11.11 -6.09
N LEU A 150 -2.64 -11.39 -7.39
CA LEU A 150 -1.54 -12.02 -8.15
C LEU A 150 -0.29 -11.13 -8.20
N TYR A 151 -0.45 -9.82 -8.35
CA TYR A 151 0.67 -8.88 -8.29
C TYR A 151 1.35 -8.87 -6.92
N ILE A 152 0.57 -8.83 -5.85
CA ILE A 152 1.09 -8.88 -4.48
C ILE A 152 1.79 -10.21 -4.23
N ALA A 153 1.16 -11.34 -4.58
CA ALA A 153 1.70 -12.68 -4.37
C ALA A 153 3.01 -12.94 -5.14
N ASN A 154 3.22 -12.26 -6.27
CA ASN A 154 4.45 -12.32 -7.07
C ASN A 154 5.49 -11.26 -6.66
N ASN A 155 5.28 -10.53 -5.56
CA ASN A 155 6.19 -9.50 -5.08
C ASN A 155 7.26 -10.12 -4.15
N HIS A 156 8.53 -9.77 -4.39
CA HIS A 156 9.65 -10.19 -3.53
C HIS A 156 9.53 -9.71 -2.07
N ASN A 157 8.77 -8.64 -1.82
CA ASN A 157 8.59 -8.10 -0.47
C ASN A 157 7.35 -8.65 0.25
N GLN A 158 6.51 -9.44 -0.42
CA GLN A 158 5.28 -9.99 0.15
C GLN A 158 4.88 -11.27 -0.59
N THR A 159 5.67 -12.34 -0.43
CA THR A 159 5.30 -13.63 -1.02
C THR A 159 4.21 -14.30 -0.19
N ILE A 160 3.08 -14.57 -0.83
CA ILE A 160 1.95 -15.30 -0.24
C ILE A 160 2.17 -16.78 -0.46
N MET A 161 2.17 -17.57 0.61
CA MET A 161 2.37 -19.03 0.55
C MET A 161 1.08 -19.76 0.93
N CYS A 162 0.85 -20.91 0.28
CA CYS A 162 -0.30 -21.76 0.49
C CYS A 162 -0.12 -22.66 1.72
N SER A 163 -1.21 -22.86 2.45
CA SER A 163 -1.28 -23.72 3.64
C SER A 163 -1.80 -25.13 3.37
N ASN A 164 -2.13 -25.49 2.12
CA ASN A 164 -2.61 -26.84 1.79
C ASN A 164 -1.44 -27.85 1.94
N ASP A 165 -1.58 -28.81 2.86
CA ASP A 165 -0.69 -29.95 3.20
C ASP A 165 0.00 -30.63 1.98
N GLU A 166 1.23 -31.18 1.98
CA GLU A 166 2.32 -31.37 2.96
C GLU A 166 3.69 -31.27 2.24
N SER A 167 4.74 -30.95 3.01
CA SER A 167 6.19 -31.08 2.73
C SER A 167 6.93 -29.95 2.01
N LYS A 168 6.27 -29.06 1.25
CA LYS A 168 6.94 -27.86 0.68
C LYS A 168 5.99 -26.66 0.59
N PRO A 169 6.44 -25.46 1.00
CA PRO A 169 5.63 -24.26 0.87
C PRO A 169 5.52 -23.89 -0.62
N ILE A 170 4.30 -23.65 -1.10
CA ILE A 170 3.98 -23.30 -2.50
C ILE A 170 3.53 -21.84 -2.54
N SER A 171 4.03 -21.05 -3.49
CA SER A 171 3.55 -19.67 -3.68
C SER A 171 2.11 -19.67 -4.23
N TYR A 172 1.24 -18.82 -3.66
CA TYR A 172 -0.11 -18.58 -4.18
C TYR A 172 -0.07 -18.19 -5.65
N TYR A 173 0.87 -17.33 -6.06
CA TYR A 173 1.00 -16.92 -7.46
C TYR A 173 1.27 -18.11 -8.35
N THR A 174 2.27 -18.95 -8.02
CA THR A 174 2.59 -20.14 -8.81
C THR A 174 1.43 -21.12 -8.87
N TYR A 175 0.69 -21.29 -7.77
CA TYR A 175 -0.44 -22.21 -7.69
C TYR A 175 -1.65 -21.72 -8.47
N CYS A 176 -1.98 -20.43 -8.39
CA CYS A 176 -3.22 -19.88 -8.93
C CYS A 176 -3.09 -19.19 -10.29
N VAL A 177 -1.90 -18.77 -10.74
CA VAL A 177 -1.75 -18.00 -12.00
C VAL A 177 -2.32 -18.74 -13.22
N ALA A 178 -2.22 -20.07 -13.28
CA ALA A 178 -2.76 -20.87 -14.37
C ALA A 178 -4.27 -21.15 -14.24
N ASN A 179 -4.82 -21.04 -13.02
CA ASN A 179 -6.21 -21.37 -12.71
C ASN A 179 -7.10 -20.12 -12.58
N CYS A 180 -6.50 -18.94 -12.43
CA CYS A 180 -7.19 -17.68 -12.45
C CYS A 180 -7.64 -17.35 -13.88
N SER A 181 -8.93 -17.53 -14.16
CA SER A 181 -9.56 -16.96 -15.35
C SER A 181 -9.71 -15.44 -15.15
N LEU A 182 -8.59 -14.71 -15.18
CA LEU A 182 -8.62 -13.26 -15.05
C LEU A 182 -9.47 -12.68 -16.18
N PRO A 183 -10.45 -11.80 -15.89
CA PRO A 183 -11.12 -11.06 -16.94
C PRO A 183 -10.06 -10.26 -17.72
N ASP A 184 -9.94 -10.63 -18.98
CA ASP A 184 -8.96 -10.02 -19.88
C ASP A 184 -9.39 -8.57 -20.12
N ASN A 185 -8.58 -7.60 -19.69
CA ASN A 185 -8.88 -6.17 -19.89
C ASN A 185 -8.29 -5.68 -21.22
N THR A 186 -7.96 -6.59 -22.14
CA THR A 186 -7.54 -6.27 -23.50
C THR A 186 -8.56 -5.38 -24.23
N ASP A 187 -9.84 -5.45 -23.85
CA ASP A 187 -10.91 -4.61 -24.39
C ASP A 187 -10.75 -3.11 -24.07
N LYS A 188 -10.28 -2.75 -22.87
CA LYS A 188 -10.15 -1.32 -22.48
C LYS A 188 -8.97 -0.62 -23.15
N PHE A 189 -7.93 -1.35 -23.49
CA PHE A 189 -6.77 -0.78 -24.20
C PHE A 189 -7.14 -0.49 -25.67
N SER A 190 -7.98 -1.33 -26.29
CA SER A 190 -8.48 -1.15 -27.66
C SER A 190 -9.30 0.14 -27.83
N GLU A 191 -10.19 0.45 -26.89
CA GLU A 191 -11.02 1.68 -26.90
C GLU A 191 -10.17 2.96 -26.98
N PHE A 192 -9.05 3.01 -26.27
CA PHE A 192 -8.17 4.19 -26.24
C PHE A 192 -7.49 4.46 -27.59
N TRP A 193 -7.01 3.41 -28.26
CA TRP A 193 -6.42 3.53 -29.59
C TRP A 193 -7.44 3.93 -30.65
N LEU A 194 -8.68 3.44 -30.55
CA LEU A 194 -9.75 3.85 -31.45
C LEU A 194 -10.09 5.34 -31.30
N VAL A 195 -10.18 5.84 -30.07
CA VAL A 195 -10.40 7.28 -29.82
C VAL A 195 -9.24 8.13 -30.36
N LEU A 196 -7.99 7.73 -30.12
CA LEU A 196 -6.82 8.45 -30.64
C LEU A 196 -6.76 8.48 -32.17
N THR A 197 -7.05 7.36 -32.83
CA THR A 197 -7.07 7.29 -34.31
C THR A 197 -8.17 8.18 -34.90
N VAL A 198 -9.36 8.21 -34.29
CA VAL A 198 -10.44 9.12 -34.71
C VAL A 198 -10.02 10.59 -34.56
N ILE A 199 -9.40 10.97 -33.44
CA ILE A 199 -8.89 12.34 -33.23
C ILE A 199 -7.86 12.70 -34.31
N MET A 200 -6.91 11.80 -34.60
CA MET A 200 -5.89 12.02 -35.63
C MET A 200 -6.50 12.22 -37.02
N LEU A 201 -7.51 11.42 -37.40
CA LEU A 201 -8.21 11.58 -38.67
C LEU A 201 -8.93 12.93 -38.76
N ILE A 202 -9.59 13.37 -37.68
CA ILE A 202 -10.23 14.69 -37.62
C ILE A 202 -9.20 15.82 -37.83
N VAL A 203 -8.04 15.74 -37.16
CA VAL A 203 -6.96 16.72 -37.31
C VAL A 203 -6.45 16.75 -38.77
N ILE A 204 -6.22 15.59 -39.38
CA ILE A 204 -5.78 15.48 -40.78
C ILE A 204 -6.80 16.16 -41.71
N VAL A 205 -8.10 15.88 -41.52
CA VAL A 205 -9.16 16.52 -42.32
C VAL A 205 -9.16 18.03 -42.15
N ILE A 206 -9.01 18.54 -40.92
CA ILE A 206 -8.95 19.99 -40.66
C ILE A 206 -7.74 20.62 -41.38
N VAL A 207 -6.57 19.98 -41.33
CA VAL A 207 -5.36 20.45 -42.01
C VAL A 207 -5.56 20.46 -43.53
N ILE A 208 -6.11 19.39 -44.10
CA ILE A 208 -6.40 19.30 -45.53
C ILE A 208 -7.38 20.41 -45.96
N VAL A 209 -8.45 20.63 -45.21
CA VAL A 209 -9.44 21.68 -45.50
C VAL A 209 -8.79 23.06 -45.45
N LYS A 210 -7.95 23.34 -44.43
CA LYS A 210 -7.21 24.60 -44.34
C LYS A 210 -6.25 24.76 -45.53
N TYR A 211 -5.51 23.71 -45.88
CA TYR A 211 -4.57 23.72 -47.00
C TYR A 211 -5.28 23.97 -48.34
N ILE A 212 -6.40 23.29 -48.61
CA ILE A 212 -7.22 23.50 -49.81
C ILE A 212 -7.75 24.94 -49.86
N ARG A 213 -8.20 25.51 -48.73
CA ARG A 213 -8.64 26.91 -48.67
C ARG A 213 -7.52 27.88 -49.02
N VAL A 214 -6.31 27.66 -48.50
CA VAL A 214 -5.14 28.49 -48.83
C VAL A 214 -4.80 28.42 -50.32
N ILE A 215 -4.79 27.22 -50.90
CA ILE A 215 -4.53 27.05 -52.35
C ILE A 215 -5.60 27.76 -53.19
N ARG A 216 -6.89 27.62 -52.85
CA ARG A 216 -7.97 28.29 -53.60
C ARG A 216 -7.86 29.81 -53.57
N LEU A 217 -7.37 30.39 -52.46
CA LEU A 217 -7.15 31.83 -52.34
C LEU A 217 -5.88 32.29 -53.08
N ALA A 218 -4.93 31.39 -53.32
CA ALA A 218 -3.66 31.68 -54.01
C ALA A 218 -3.73 31.47 -55.53
N LEU A 219 -4.76 30.81 -56.06
CA LEU A 219 -4.94 30.62 -57.50
C LEU A 219 -5.61 31.86 -58.12
N PRO A 220 -4.99 32.50 -59.13
CA PRO A 220 -5.61 33.59 -59.86
C PRO A 220 -6.84 33.10 -60.64
N PRO A 221 -7.84 33.97 -60.89
CA PRO A 221 -9.04 33.58 -61.64
C PRO A 221 -8.67 33.08 -63.03
N TYR A 222 -9.20 31.92 -63.41
CA TYR A 222 -9.06 31.34 -64.73
C TYR A 222 -9.68 32.28 -65.77
N THR A 223 -8.87 33.05 -66.49
CA THR A 223 -9.34 33.84 -67.62
C THR A 223 -9.61 32.90 -68.78
N GLN A 224 -10.90 32.63 -69.04
CA GLN A 224 -11.32 32.09 -70.33
C GLN A 224 -11.02 33.12 -71.41
N SER A 225 -10.01 32.87 -72.24
CA SER A 225 -9.85 33.56 -73.52
C SER A 225 -10.97 33.08 -74.45
N GLN A 226 -12.04 33.86 -74.57
CA GLN A 226 -12.91 33.77 -75.74
C GLN A 226 -12.30 34.60 -76.88
N SER A 227 -12.34 33.98 -78.06
CA SER A 227 -12.06 34.45 -79.43
C SER A 227 -11.80 35.94 -79.65
#